data_AF-A0A3S9VGR4-F1
#
_entry.id   AF-A0A3S9VGR4-F1
#
_cell.length_a   1.000
_cell.length_b   1.000
_cell.length_c   1.000
_cell.angle_alpha   90.00
_cell.angle_beta   90.00
_cell.angle_gamma   90.00
#
_symmetry.space_group_name_H-M   'P 1'
#
loop_
_entity.id
_entity.type
_entity.pdbx_description
1 polymer ?
#
loop_
_entity_poly.entity_id
_entity_poly.type
_entity_poly.pdbx_seq_one_letter_code
_entity_poly.pdbx_strand_id
1 'polypeptide(L)'
;MHTRSTAKAALLPFAEDLTVETSAEILDLEGVAERRERFLAHAAAASKVVTYEFAIPAEAKVSGIGPDGEVRDARPQLELIIALTGGALAKFPGGLTARVPVAAAARFEDLAKALIETFLVSWRV
;
A
#
# COMPACT_ATOMS: atom_id res chain seq x y z
N MET A 1 -33.58 32.33 57.95
CA MET A 1 -32.22 32.68 58.43
C MET A 1 -31.48 31.38 58.78
N HIS A 2 -30.16 31.38 58.55
CA HIS A 2 -29.16 30.31 58.75
C HIS A 2 -29.09 29.23 57.66
N THR A 3 -28.23 29.33 56.63
CA THR A 3 -26.74 29.27 56.52
C THR A 3 -26.12 27.88 56.66
N ARG A 4 -25.73 27.33 55.49
CA ARG A 4 -24.57 26.49 55.11
C ARG A 4 -23.89 25.60 56.17
N SER A 5 -23.63 24.34 55.79
CA SER A 5 -22.31 23.73 56.00
C SER A 5 -22.02 22.63 54.98
N THR A 6 -20.74 22.46 54.71
CA THR A 6 -20.04 21.89 53.56
C THR A 6 -19.90 20.36 53.56
N ALA A 7 -19.89 19.82 52.34
CA ALA A 7 -19.09 18.71 51.82
C ALA A 7 -18.50 17.67 52.81
N LYS A 8 -18.91 16.41 52.63
CA LYS A 8 -18.04 15.25 52.85
C LYS A 8 -18.20 14.30 51.68
N ALA A 9 -17.25 14.35 50.75
CA ALA A 9 -17.06 13.30 49.79
C ALA A 9 -16.63 12.03 50.53
N ALA A 10 -17.39 10.94 50.40
CA ALA A 10 -16.86 9.59 50.53
C ALA A 10 -17.84 8.55 49.97
N LEU A 11 -17.29 7.77 49.03
CA LEU A 11 -17.62 6.39 48.65
C LEU A 11 -18.82 6.17 47.71
N LEU A 12 -18.44 5.93 46.45
CA LEU A 12 -19.20 5.27 45.39
C LEU A 12 -19.78 3.92 45.86
N PRO A 13 -21.04 3.61 45.53
CA PRO A 13 -21.46 2.24 45.29
C PRO A 13 -21.53 2.00 43.78
N PHE A 14 -20.50 1.34 43.22
CA PHE A 14 -20.65 0.63 41.95
C PHE A 14 -21.49 -0.62 42.21
N ALA A 15 -22.81 -0.48 42.08
CA ALA A 15 -23.73 -1.61 42.09
C ALA A 15 -24.98 -1.26 41.26
N GLU A 16 -24.77 -0.99 39.98
CA GLU A 16 -25.84 -1.04 38.98
C GLU A 16 -25.37 -1.94 37.83
N ASP A 17 -25.71 -3.22 37.97
CA ASP A 17 -26.34 -4.07 36.97
C ASP A 17 -26.08 -3.70 35.49
N LEU A 18 -24.86 -3.95 35.01
CA LEU A 18 -24.57 -4.06 33.58
C LEU A 18 -24.77 -5.51 33.15
N THR A 19 -26.03 -5.92 33.02
CA THR A 19 -26.39 -7.03 32.13
C THR A 19 -26.14 -6.59 30.69
N VAL A 20 -24.86 -6.60 30.29
CA VAL A 20 -24.48 -6.50 28.88
C VAL A 20 -24.94 -7.80 28.24
N GLU A 21 -26.15 -7.80 27.67
CA GLU A 21 -26.52 -8.77 26.65
C GLU A 21 -25.48 -8.66 25.54
N THR A 22 -24.46 -9.50 25.63
CA THR A 22 -23.49 -9.67 24.56
C THR A 22 -24.17 -10.57 23.56
N SER A 23 -25.05 -10.00 22.74
CA SER A 23 -25.53 -10.64 21.51
C SER A 23 -24.34 -10.73 20.56
N ALA A 24 -23.49 -11.73 20.78
CA ALA A 24 -22.49 -12.12 19.82
C ALA A 24 -23.24 -12.67 18.60
N GLU A 25 -23.44 -11.83 17.59
CA GLU A 25 -23.79 -12.30 16.25
C GLU A 25 -22.73 -13.31 15.81
N ILE A 26 -23.13 -14.57 15.68
CA ILE A 26 -22.29 -15.62 15.14
C ILE A 26 -22.08 -15.27 13.66
N LEU A 27 -20.93 -14.69 13.36
CA LEU A 27 -20.45 -14.47 12.00
C LEU A 27 -20.56 -15.79 11.24
N ASP A 28 -21.33 -15.77 10.15
CA ASP A 28 -21.43 -16.85 9.17
C ASP A 28 -20.01 -17.33 8.77
N LEU A 29 -19.62 -18.48 9.29
CA LEU A 29 -18.29 -19.05 9.15
C LEU A 29 -18.03 -19.52 7.71
N GLU A 30 -19.06 -19.87 6.95
CA GLU A 30 -18.95 -20.17 5.51
C GLU A 30 -18.63 -18.91 4.72
N GLY A 31 -19.35 -17.81 4.98
CA GLY A 31 -19.04 -16.50 4.38
C GLY A 31 -17.64 -15.97 4.74
N VAL A 32 -17.11 -16.33 5.91
CA VAL A 32 -15.71 -16.02 6.30
C VAL A 32 -14.71 -16.91 5.57
N ALA A 33 -14.99 -18.20 5.42
CA ALA A 33 -14.12 -19.13 4.70
C ALA A 33 -13.98 -18.75 3.22
N GLU A 34 -15.09 -18.44 2.53
CA GLU A 34 -15.07 -17.99 1.14
C GLU A 34 -14.36 -16.64 0.96
N ARG A 35 -14.52 -15.70 1.91
CA ARG A 35 -13.75 -14.44 1.88
C ARG A 35 -12.28 -14.71 2.06
N ARG A 36 -11.89 -15.57 3.02
CA ARG A 36 -10.50 -15.91 3.26
C ARG A 36 -9.88 -16.61 2.05
N GLU A 37 -10.60 -17.52 1.41
CA GLU A 37 -10.16 -18.19 0.19
C GLU A 37 -9.96 -17.18 -0.95
N ARG A 38 -10.89 -16.24 -1.15
CA ARG A 38 -10.73 -15.14 -2.10
C ARG A 38 -9.52 -14.25 -1.78
N PHE A 39 -9.30 -13.93 -0.51
CA PHE A 39 -8.13 -13.16 -0.08
C PHE A 39 -6.82 -13.91 -0.30
N LEU A 40 -6.80 -15.22 -0.03
CA LEU A 40 -5.62 -16.07 -0.26
C LEU A 40 -5.33 -16.26 -1.74
N ALA A 41 -6.35 -16.46 -2.57
CA ALA A 41 -6.21 -16.52 -4.02
C ALA A 41 -5.72 -15.18 -4.59
N HIS A 42 -6.23 -14.06 -4.07
CA HIS A 42 -5.74 -12.72 -4.42
C HIS A 42 -4.30 -12.49 -3.95
N ALA A 43 -3.94 -12.93 -2.74
CA ALA A 43 -2.58 -12.83 -2.21
C ALA A 43 -1.59 -13.72 -2.98
N ALA A 44 -2.01 -14.92 -3.38
CA ALA A 44 -1.22 -15.82 -4.22
C ALA A 44 -1.08 -15.30 -5.66
N ALA A 45 -2.11 -14.65 -6.21
CA ALA A 45 -2.00 -13.94 -7.49
C ALA A 45 -1.05 -12.73 -7.38
N ALA A 46 -1.06 -12.04 -6.23
CA ALA A 46 -0.13 -10.95 -5.91
C ALA A 46 1.31 -11.44 -5.62
N SER A 47 1.56 -12.74 -5.48
CA SER A 47 2.89 -13.29 -5.21
C SER A 47 3.79 -13.39 -6.45
N LYS A 48 3.22 -13.28 -7.65
CA LYS A 48 4.00 -13.23 -8.90
C LYS A 48 4.42 -11.79 -9.18
N VAL A 49 5.72 -11.59 -9.41
CA VAL A 49 6.32 -10.26 -9.51
C VAL A 49 7.23 -10.22 -10.73
N VAL A 50 7.00 -9.26 -11.62
CA VAL A 50 7.93 -8.93 -12.70
C VAL A 50 9.03 -8.03 -12.13
N THR A 51 10.27 -8.35 -12.46
CA THR A 51 11.45 -7.58 -12.09
C THR A 51 11.98 -6.85 -13.33
N TYR A 52 12.20 -5.54 -13.22
CA TYR A 52 12.77 -4.68 -14.25
C TYR A 52 14.07 -4.06 -13.72
N GLU A 53 15.14 -4.17 -14.50
CA GLU A 53 16.45 -3.62 -14.15
C GLU A 53 16.75 -2.38 -15.01
N PHE A 54 17.00 -1.25 -14.35
CA PHE A 54 17.26 0.03 -14.99
C PHE A 54 18.67 0.52 -14.70
N ALA A 55 19.39 0.99 -15.73
CA ALA A 55 20.64 1.71 -15.61
C ALA A 55 20.41 3.20 -15.88
N ILE A 56 19.94 3.92 -14.85
CA ILE A 56 19.64 5.36 -14.95
C ILE A 56 20.87 6.16 -14.48
N PRO A 57 21.51 6.97 -15.35
CA PRO A 57 22.60 7.87 -14.93
C PRO A 57 22.16 8.85 -13.83
N ALA A 58 23.12 9.43 -13.12
CA ALA A 58 22.83 10.59 -12.27
C ALA A 58 22.32 11.74 -13.16
N GLU A 59 21.30 12.48 -12.70
CA GLU A 59 20.73 13.65 -13.41
C GLU A 59 20.03 13.33 -14.75
N ALA A 60 19.80 12.05 -15.07
CA ALA A 60 19.03 11.67 -16.24
C ALA A 60 17.60 12.22 -16.15
N LYS A 61 17.09 12.72 -17.29
CA LYS A 61 15.74 13.27 -17.41
C LYS A 61 14.93 12.49 -18.43
N VAL A 62 13.63 12.39 -18.21
CA VAL A 62 12.66 11.76 -19.11
C VAL A 62 11.41 12.62 -19.24
N SER A 63 10.63 12.38 -20.29
CA SER A 63 9.29 12.93 -20.39
C SER A 63 8.44 12.46 -19.20
N GLY A 64 7.71 13.40 -18.60
CA GLY A 64 6.80 13.15 -17.49
C GLY A 64 5.64 12.23 -17.86
N ILE A 65 4.90 11.79 -16.85
CA ILE A 65 3.69 10.99 -17.05
C ILE A 65 2.58 11.88 -17.63
N GLY A 66 1.97 11.45 -18.73
CA GLY A 66 0.84 12.12 -19.38
C GLY A 66 1.16 12.62 -20.79
N PRO A 67 0.13 13.02 -21.57
CA PRO A 67 0.29 13.43 -22.97
C PRO A 67 1.15 14.69 -23.15
N ASP A 68 1.18 15.57 -22.16
CA ASP A 68 1.98 16.80 -22.12
C ASP A 68 3.00 16.77 -20.96
N GLY A 69 3.52 15.58 -20.64
CA GLY A 69 4.39 15.37 -19.50
C GLY A 69 5.68 16.20 -19.58
N GLU A 70 5.79 17.22 -18.73
CA GLU A 70 7.02 18.02 -18.61
C GLU A 70 8.23 17.13 -18.31
N VAL A 71 9.41 17.55 -18.77
CA VAL A 71 10.66 16.84 -18.53
C VAL A 71 10.97 16.81 -17.04
N ARG A 72 11.18 15.62 -16.49
CA ARG A 72 11.42 15.36 -15.05
C ARG A 72 12.63 14.48 -14.85
N ASP A 73 13.14 14.48 -13.62
CA ASP A 73 14.23 13.58 -13.23
C ASP A 73 13.75 12.12 -13.27
N ALA A 74 14.53 11.28 -13.94
CA ALA A 74 14.17 9.90 -14.25
C ALA A 74 14.01 9.01 -13.01
N ARG A 75 14.90 9.18 -12.01
CA ARG A 75 14.89 8.38 -10.79
C ARG A 75 13.67 8.68 -9.90
N PRO A 76 13.36 9.95 -9.54
CA PRO A 76 12.13 10.27 -8.82
C PRO A 76 10.87 9.88 -9.59
N GLN A 77 10.88 9.96 -10.93
CA GLN A 77 9.75 9.52 -11.73
C GLN A 77 9.54 7.99 -11.65
N LEU A 78 10.60 7.20 -11.69
CA LEU A 78 10.51 5.75 -11.47
C LEU A 78 9.95 5.42 -10.08
N GLU A 79 10.42 6.12 -9.04
CA GLU A 79 9.92 5.94 -7.66
C GLU A 79 8.42 6.26 -7.55
N LEU A 80 7.97 7.35 -8.18
CA LEU A 80 6.55 7.71 -8.25
C LEU A 80 5.72 6.63 -8.93
N ILE A 81 6.16 6.13 -10.10
CA ILE A 81 5.43 5.11 -10.84
C ILE A 81 5.32 3.83 -10.00
N ILE A 82 6.40 3.43 -9.32
CA ILE A 82 6.42 2.26 -8.44
C ILE A 82 5.43 2.42 -7.28
N ALA A 83 5.34 3.61 -6.68
CA ALA A 83 4.37 3.90 -5.64
C ALA A 83 2.92 3.80 -6.14
N LEU A 84 2.66 4.19 -7.40
CA LEU A 84 1.33 4.11 -8.02
C LEU A 84 0.93 2.67 -8.41
N THR A 85 1.90 1.79 -8.66
CA THR A 85 1.65 0.40 -9.08
C THR A 85 1.79 -0.61 -7.94
N GLY A 86 2.08 -0.17 -6.72
CA GLY A 86 2.23 -1.04 -5.55
C GLY A 86 3.47 -1.94 -5.62
N GLY A 87 4.52 -1.48 -6.32
CA GLY A 87 5.78 -2.21 -6.45
C GLY A 87 6.79 -1.88 -5.34
N ALA A 88 8.00 -2.43 -5.48
CA ALA A 88 9.14 -2.11 -4.63
C ALA A 88 10.36 -1.77 -5.49
N LEU A 89 11.20 -0.86 -5.00
CA LEU A 89 12.45 -0.49 -5.65
C LEU A 89 13.64 -0.95 -4.80
N ALA A 90 14.57 -1.65 -5.41
CA ALA A 90 15.83 -2.06 -4.81
C ALA A 90 17.01 -1.44 -5.56
N LYS A 91 18.12 -1.20 -4.87
CA LYS A 91 19.38 -0.80 -5.49
C LYS A 91 20.21 -2.05 -5.77
N PHE A 92 20.86 -2.10 -6.93
CA PHE A 92 21.87 -3.11 -7.25
C PHE A 92 23.13 -2.43 -7.79
N PRO A 93 24.30 -3.10 -7.80
CA PRO A 93 25.53 -2.51 -8.33
C PRO A 93 25.33 -2.10 -9.80
N GLY A 94 25.28 -0.79 -10.06
CA GLY A 94 25.10 -0.22 -11.40
C GLY A 94 23.67 0.21 -11.76
N GLY A 95 22.66 0.04 -10.90
CA GLY A 95 21.29 0.41 -11.28
C GLY A 95 20.21 0.31 -10.21
N LEU A 96 18.96 0.34 -10.69
CA LEU A 96 17.74 0.23 -9.90
C LEU A 96 16.91 -0.96 -10.38
N THR A 97 16.43 -1.78 -9.45
CA THR A 97 15.56 -2.92 -9.72
C THR A 97 14.15 -2.61 -9.24
N ALA A 98 13.22 -2.46 -10.17
CA ALA A 98 11.80 -2.34 -9.90
C ALA A 98 11.15 -3.73 -9.84
N ARG A 99 10.40 -3.99 -8.78
CA ARG A 99 9.65 -5.22 -8.55
C ARG A 99 8.17 -4.88 -8.58
N VAL A 100 7.44 -5.36 -9.58
CA VAL A 100 6.05 -4.98 -9.83
C VAL A 100 5.17 -6.23 -9.82
N PRO A 101 4.06 -6.26 -9.06
CA PRO A 101 3.12 -7.37 -9.14
C PRO A 101 2.66 -7.60 -10.59
N VAL A 102 2.56 -8.85 -11.04
CA VAL A 102 2.14 -9.17 -12.43
C VAL A 102 0.81 -8.52 -12.79
N ALA A 103 -0.14 -8.46 -11.83
CA ALA A 103 -1.43 -7.80 -12.02
C ALA A 103 -1.33 -6.30 -12.35
N ALA A 104 -0.21 -5.65 -11.98
CA ALA A 104 0.06 -4.24 -12.23
C ALA A 104 1.11 -4.02 -13.34
N ALA A 105 1.66 -5.07 -13.95
CA ALA A 105 2.76 -4.98 -14.91
C ALA A 105 2.39 -4.14 -16.15
N ALA A 106 1.24 -4.41 -16.77
CA ALA A 106 0.78 -3.64 -17.93
C ALA A 106 0.64 -2.14 -17.61
N ARG A 107 0.04 -1.81 -16.46
CA ARG A 107 -0.10 -0.41 -16.02
C ARG A 107 1.26 0.23 -15.72
N PHE A 108 2.19 -0.53 -15.15
CA PHE A 108 3.56 -0.06 -14.92
C PHE A 108 4.26 0.23 -16.23
N GLU A 109 4.19 -0.68 -17.21
CA GLU A 109 4.82 -0.53 -18.52
C GLU A 109 4.28 0.69 -19.27
N ASP A 110 2.96 0.93 -19.24
CA ASP A 110 2.35 2.11 -19.85
C ASP A 110 2.85 3.41 -19.22
N LEU A 111 2.90 3.48 -17.89
CA LEU A 111 3.36 4.67 -17.16
C LEU A 111 4.87 4.90 -17.26
N ALA A 112 5.64 3.81 -17.28
CA ALA A 112 7.10 3.82 -17.32
C ALA A 112 7.65 3.74 -18.75
N LYS A 113 6.81 3.83 -19.79
CA LYS A 113 7.20 3.64 -21.18
C LYS A 113 8.50 4.38 -21.56
N ALA A 114 8.57 5.67 -21.27
CA ALA A 114 9.75 6.48 -21.56
C ALA A 114 11.01 6.01 -20.79
N LEU A 115 10.86 5.57 -19.54
CA LEU A 115 11.97 5.02 -18.74
C LEU A 115 12.42 3.66 -19.27
N ILE A 116 11.46 2.82 -19.68
CA ILE A 116 11.71 1.48 -20.23
C ILE A 116 12.46 1.59 -21.56
N GLU A 117 11.97 2.41 -22.48
CA GLU A 117 12.58 2.60 -23.80
C GLU A 117 14.00 3.19 -23.70
N THR A 118 14.29 3.98 -22.67
CA THR A 118 15.57 4.70 -22.55
C THR A 118 16.60 3.97 -21.69
N PHE A 119 16.18 3.34 -20.58
CA PHE A 119 17.09 2.89 -19.51
C PHE A 119 16.93 1.44 -19.08
N LEU A 120 15.97 0.68 -19.64
CA LEU A 120 15.81 -0.73 -19.28
C LEU A 120 16.99 -1.55 -19.80
N VAL A 121 17.58 -2.35 -18.92
CA VAL A 121 18.69 -3.25 -19.23
C VAL A 121 18.20 -4.69 -19.35
N SER A 122 17.32 -5.11 -18.45
CA SER A 122 16.80 -6.47 -18.43
C SER A 122 15.44 -6.53 -17.72
N TRP A 123 14.67 -7.60 -17.97
CA TRP A 123 13.47 -7.91 -17.20
C TRP A 123 13.26 -9.43 -17.09
N ARG A 124 12.54 -9.84 -16.03
CA ARG A 124 12.20 -11.25 -15.75
C ARG A 124 10.89 -11.37 -14.98
N VAL A 125 10.15 -12.46 -15.18
CA VAL A 125 8.89 -12.79 -14.47
C VAL A 125 9.15 -13.81 -13.36
#